data_AF-A0A942EJS0-F1
#
_entry.id   AF-A0A942EJS0-F1
#
_cell.length_a   1.000
_cell.length_b   1.000
_cell.length_c   1.000
_cell.angle_alpha   90.00
_cell.angle_beta   90.00
_cell.angle_gamma   90.00
#
_symmetry.space_group_name_H-M   'P 1'
#
loop_
_entity.id
_entity.type
_entity.pdbx_description
1 polymer ?
#
loop_
_entity_poly.entity_id
_entity_poly.type
_entity_poly.pdbx_seq_one_letter_code
_entity_poly.pdbx_strand_id
1 'polypeptide(L)'
;MCLEEGILQAYLDAELDVEMAGEVASHLAGCAACRESLRSLAELADRTAASLTSYMQATAAISRPEHVIHMSHLRQARESKATNRGLVNMLQRHKWLATVAISVLALALILSTTPGRTLAAQFLNVFRMERIQIIAITPEDMAALGRLLDNYPGGNGEVDIMNFGRVRVEDPADAARVVTADPTEVEELSGVKLNLPATLAGQARTEIIVERAPTITFTPDVANLNNYLRRNSALLLPEALAGHSIVFSIPPLVRAQYGPTGQGFAIYAARDLTIEAPPGVDLAYLRSALMRVPFLPENFRRQLADIHDWRQTLPIPNLPGMTETTVNGNPGVYFVNEIDRTVVLAWRESGSWRAISGLPLEAALSIASEVR
;
A
#
# COMPACT_ATOMS: atom_id res chain seq x y z
N MET A 1 -1.26 -38.13 -27.74
CA MET A 1 -1.78 -36.76 -27.91
C MET A 1 -0.66 -35.80 -27.58
N CYS A 2 -0.36 -34.81 -28.41
CA CYS A 2 0.73 -33.87 -28.14
C CYS A 2 0.34 -32.90 -27.02
N LEU A 3 1.33 -32.43 -26.28
CA LEU A 3 1.15 -31.42 -25.25
C LEU A 3 0.96 -30.04 -25.88
N GLU A 4 0.18 -29.19 -25.22
CA GLU A 4 0.02 -27.80 -25.62
C GLU A 4 1.34 -27.03 -25.48
N GLU A 5 1.58 -26.08 -26.38
CA GLU A 5 2.81 -25.28 -26.41
C GLU A 5 3.06 -24.55 -25.08
N GLY A 6 2.00 -24.08 -24.42
CA GLY A 6 2.09 -23.46 -23.09
C GLY A 6 2.62 -24.39 -22.00
N ILE A 7 2.34 -25.70 -22.10
CA ILE A 7 2.86 -26.71 -21.16
C ILE A 7 4.33 -26.98 -21.44
N LEU A 8 4.74 -27.02 -22.71
CA LEU A 8 6.14 -27.15 -23.12
C LEU A 8 6.96 -25.93 -22.71
N GLN A 9 6.42 -24.72 -22.86
CA GLN A 9 7.02 -23.47 -22.39
C GLN A 9 7.16 -23.47 -20.87
N ALA A 10 6.11 -23.85 -20.12
CA ALA A 10 6.17 -23.96 -18.67
C ALA A 10 7.16 -25.02 -18.18
N TYR A 11 7.34 -26.11 -18.94
CA TYR A 11 8.38 -27.12 -18.69
C TYR A 11 9.79 -26.55 -18.94
N LEU A 12 10.00 -25.84 -20.05
CA LEU A 12 11.27 -25.16 -20.38
C LEU A 12 11.65 -24.12 -19.31
N ASP A 13 10.68 -23.33 -18.89
CA ASP A 13 10.81 -22.30 -17.87
C ASP A 13 10.80 -22.88 -16.45
N ALA A 14 10.70 -24.21 -16.29
CA ALA A 14 10.66 -24.94 -15.03
C ALA A 14 9.67 -24.34 -14.00
N GLU A 15 8.44 -24.11 -14.47
CA GLU A 15 7.31 -23.56 -13.71
C GLU A 15 6.23 -24.60 -13.39
N LEU A 16 6.35 -25.83 -13.93
CA LEU A 16 5.52 -26.97 -13.56
C LEU A 16 5.91 -27.50 -12.16
N ASP A 17 4.94 -28.02 -11.41
CA ASP A 17 5.25 -28.77 -10.19
C ASP A 17 5.91 -30.11 -10.50
N VAL A 18 6.45 -30.77 -9.48
CA VAL A 18 7.29 -31.97 -9.63
C VAL A 18 6.54 -33.13 -10.30
N GLU A 19 5.24 -33.26 -10.01
CA GLU A 19 4.38 -34.31 -10.56
C GLU A 19 4.12 -34.07 -12.05
N MET A 20 3.64 -32.88 -12.41
CA MET A 20 3.37 -32.50 -13.80
C MET A 20 4.65 -32.45 -14.65
N ALA A 21 5.78 -32.00 -14.07
CA ALA A 21 7.07 -32.03 -14.76
C ALA A 21 7.53 -33.46 -15.05
N GLY A 22 7.25 -34.42 -14.14
CA GLY A 22 7.50 -35.85 -14.35
C GLY A 22 6.66 -36.43 -15.49
N GLU A 23 5.38 -36.06 -15.56
CA GLU A 23 4.48 -36.47 -16.65
C GLU A 23 4.93 -35.93 -18.00
N VAL A 24 5.31 -34.65 -18.06
CA VAL A 24 5.82 -34.02 -19.28
C VAL A 24 7.17 -34.62 -19.68
N ALA A 25 8.08 -34.89 -18.74
CA ALA A 25 9.35 -35.55 -19.03
C ALA A 25 9.14 -36.97 -19.59
N SER A 26 8.20 -37.73 -19.03
CA SER A 26 7.80 -39.04 -19.54
C SER A 26 7.20 -38.95 -20.94
N HIS A 27 6.37 -37.93 -21.21
CA HIS A 27 5.83 -37.68 -22.55
C HIS A 27 6.92 -37.31 -23.56
N LEU A 28 7.88 -36.46 -23.16
CA LEU A 28 9.00 -36.02 -24.00
C LEU A 28 9.97 -37.16 -24.32
N ALA A 29 10.10 -38.16 -23.44
CA ALA A 29 10.85 -39.37 -23.76
C ALA A 29 10.22 -40.14 -24.94
N GLY A 30 8.88 -40.16 -25.03
CA GLY A 30 8.14 -40.88 -26.06
C GLY A 30 7.76 -40.09 -27.33
N CYS A 31 7.71 -38.76 -27.28
CA CYS A 31 7.11 -37.94 -28.34
C CYS A 31 8.12 -37.01 -29.05
N ALA A 32 8.50 -37.35 -30.29
CA ALA A 32 9.44 -36.56 -31.08
C ALA A 32 8.93 -35.17 -31.45
N ALA A 33 7.63 -35.03 -31.75
CA ALA A 33 7.02 -33.75 -32.11
C ALA A 33 7.09 -32.74 -30.95
N CYS A 34 6.79 -33.18 -29.73
CA CYS A 34 6.90 -32.33 -28.54
C CYS A 34 8.36 -31.95 -28.22
N ARG A 35 9.34 -32.83 -28.49
CA ARG A 35 10.77 -32.49 -28.38
C ARG A 35 11.20 -31.44 -29.39
N GLU A 36 10.64 -31.47 -30.60
CA GLU A 36 10.94 -30.46 -31.62
C GLU A 36 10.34 -29.10 -31.25
N SER A 37 9.06 -29.08 -30.84
CA SER A 37 8.41 -27.87 -30.34
C SER A 37 9.17 -27.27 -29.15
N LEU A 38 9.59 -28.08 -28.18
CA LEU A 38 10.40 -27.61 -27.05
C LEU A 38 11.73 -26.98 -27.48
N ARG A 39 12.40 -27.54 -28.50
CA ARG A 39 13.64 -26.95 -29.05
C ARG A 39 13.39 -25.60 -29.73
N SER A 40 12.33 -25.50 -30.53
CA SER A 40 11.97 -24.24 -31.19
C SER A 40 11.66 -23.11 -30.21
N LEU A 41 11.01 -23.45 -29.08
CA LEU A 41 10.74 -22.51 -27.99
C LEU A 41 12.03 -22.07 -27.28
N ALA A 42 12.94 -23.00 -27.01
CA ALA A 42 14.26 -22.69 -26.45
C ALA A 42 15.05 -21.72 -27.34
N GLU A 43 15.11 -21.99 -28.65
CA GLU A 43 15.79 -21.12 -29.61
C GLU A 43 15.16 -19.73 -29.72
N LEU A 44 13.83 -19.64 -29.63
CA LEU A 44 13.13 -18.35 -29.63
C LEU A 44 13.44 -17.54 -28.37
N ALA A 45 13.49 -18.19 -27.21
CA ALA A 45 13.87 -17.56 -25.94
C ALA A 45 15.31 -17.02 -26.00
N ASP A 46 16.26 -17.80 -26.51
CA ASP A 46 17.66 -17.38 -26.66
C ASP A 46 17.79 -16.19 -27.61
N ARG A 47 17.10 -16.20 -28.77
CA ARG A 47 17.09 -15.07 -29.71
C ARG A 47 16.53 -13.81 -29.07
N THR A 48 15.44 -13.93 -28.33
CA THR A 48 14.79 -12.79 -27.67
C THR A 48 15.70 -12.19 -26.58
N ALA A 49 16.33 -13.03 -25.78
CA ALA A 49 17.29 -12.61 -24.76
C ALA A 49 18.50 -11.89 -25.37
N ALA A 50 19.03 -12.40 -26.50
CA ALA A 50 20.12 -11.76 -27.22
C ALA A 50 19.73 -10.37 -27.77
N SER A 51 18.53 -10.25 -28.36
CA SER A 51 18.02 -8.95 -28.86
C SER A 51 17.80 -7.94 -27.74
N LEU A 52 17.23 -8.36 -26.61
CA LEU A 52 17.01 -7.48 -25.45
C LEU A 52 18.34 -7.06 -24.81
N THR A 53 19.32 -7.96 -24.72
CA THR A 53 20.66 -7.65 -24.20
C THR A 53 21.35 -6.60 -25.06
N SER A 54 21.27 -6.74 -26.40
CA SER A 54 21.82 -5.75 -27.34
C SER A 54 21.15 -4.37 -27.19
N TYR A 55 19.82 -4.35 -27.02
CA TYR A 55 19.07 -3.11 -26.77
C TYR A 55 19.44 -2.45 -25.43
N MET A 56 19.60 -3.25 -24.36
CA MET A 56 20.06 -2.76 -23.05
C MET A 56 21.47 -2.18 -23.11
N GLN A 57 22.38 -2.81 -23.85
CA GLN A 57 23.75 -2.30 -24.05
C GLN A 57 23.75 -0.98 -24.85
N ALA A 58 22.93 -0.88 -25.89
CA ALA A 58 22.80 0.33 -26.70
C ALA A 58 22.21 1.52 -25.91
N THR A 59 21.28 1.26 -25.00
CA THR A 59 20.67 2.29 -24.14
C THR A 59 21.56 2.68 -22.96
N ALA A 60 22.35 1.74 -22.42
CA ALA A 60 23.39 2.02 -21.42
C ALA A 60 24.50 2.93 -21.96
N ALA A 61 24.84 2.83 -23.26
CA ALA A 61 25.85 3.68 -23.89
C ALA A 61 25.41 5.16 -24.09
N ILE A 62 24.11 5.45 -24.03
CA ILE A 62 23.55 6.81 -24.21
C ILE A 62 23.42 7.55 -22.86
N SER A 63 23.56 6.85 -21.74
CA SER A 63 23.48 7.43 -20.40
C SER A 63 24.89 7.74 -19.87
N ARG A 64 25.19 9.03 -19.61
CA ARG A 64 26.41 9.43 -18.88
C ARG A 64 26.40 8.86 -17.45
N PRO A 65 27.58 8.64 -16.83
CA PRO A 65 27.74 7.67 -15.76
C PRO A 65 27.38 8.28 -14.40
N GLU A 66 26.36 7.74 -13.75
CA GLU A 66 26.33 7.73 -12.28
C GLU A 66 26.90 6.39 -11.82
N HIS A 67 27.86 6.48 -10.90
CA HIS A 67 28.52 5.35 -10.27
C HIS A 67 27.48 4.36 -9.72
N VAL A 68 27.41 3.18 -10.32
CA VAL A 68 26.74 2.03 -9.69
C VAL A 68 27.77 0.95 -9.44
N ILE A 69 27.92 0.67 -8.16
CA ILE A 69 28.76 -0.37 -7.56
C ILE A 69 28.43 -1.71 -8.20
N HIS A 70 29.48 -2.38 -8.66
CA HIS A 70 29.47 -3.74 -9.15
C HIS A 70 29.08 -4.69 -8.00
N MET A 71 28.06 -5.53 -8.19
CA MET A 71 27.95 -6.76 -7.41
C MET A 71 27.51 -7.91 -8.32
N SER A 72 28.50 -8.68 -8.75
CA SER A 72 28.36 -10.03 -9.25
C SER A 72 28.19 -11.00 -8.07
N HIS A 73 27.51 -12.12 -8.32
CA HIS A 73 27.20 -13.23 -7.41
C HIS A 73 26.07 -12.89 -6.40
N LEU A 74 24.91 -13.54 -6.40
CA LEU A 74 24.70 -14.98 -6.35
C LEU A 74 23.42 -15.44 -7.07
N ARG A 75 23.60 -16.49 -7.89
CA ARG A 75 22.58 -17.46 -8.31
C ARG A 75 22.32 -18.41 -7.13
N GLN A 76 21.06 -18.52 -6.69
CA GLN A 76 20.39 -19.62 -5.95
C GLN A 76 19.29 -18.97 -5.07
N ALA A 77 18.06 -19.46 -4.95
CA ALA A 77 17.35 -20.59 -5.52
C ALA A 77 15.84 -20.24 -5.46
N ARG A 78 15.09 -20.86 -6.36
CA ARG A 78 13.64 -20.80 -6.53
C ARG A 78 12.86 -21.25 -5.30
N GLU A 79 11.68 -20.67 -5.11
CA GLU A 79 10.37 -21.36 -4.98
C GLU A 79 9.23 -20.31 -5.01
N SER A 80 8.43 -20.28 -6.09
CA SER A 80 7.06 -20.88 -6.24
C SER A 80 5.98 -19.93 -5.69
N LYS A 81 4.81 -19.68 -6.28
CA LYS A 81 4.03 -20.18 -7.43
C LYS A 81 3.14 -18.99 -7.88
N ALA A 82 3.04 -18.69 -9.16
CA ALA A 82 2.20 -17.61 -9.69
C ALA A 82 1.04 -18.18 -10.52
N THR A 83 -0.13 -18.29 -9.90
CA THR A 83 -1.42 -18.22 -10.61
C THR A 83 -1.74 -16.74 -10.91
N ASN A 84 -2.44 -16.46 -12.02
CA ASN A 84 -2.92 -15.13 -12.49
C ASN A 84 -1.95 -14.17 -13.20
N ARG A 85 -1.10 -14.69 -14.11
CA ARG A 85 -0.18 -13.86 -14.92
C ARG A 85 -0.82 -12.91 -15.96
N GLY A 86 -2.14 -12.90 -16.14
CA GLY A 86 -2.84 -11.88 -16.95
C GLY A 86 -3.08 -10.55 -16.24
N LEU A 87 -3.36 -10.59 -14.94
CA LEU A 87 -3.67 -9.39 -14.12
C LEU A 87 -2.43 -8.80 -13.46
N VAL A 88 -1.47 -9.65 -13.07
CA VAL A 88 -0.20 -9.23 -12.45
C VAL A 88 0.66 -8.41 -13.41
N ASN A 89 0.62 -8.71 -14.72
CA ASN A 89 1.41 -7.98 -15.71
C ASN A 89 0.83 -6.57 -16.01
N MET A 90 -0.46 -6.34 -15.73
CA MET A 90 -1.07 -5.01 -15.79
C MET A 90 -0.69 -4.16 -14.58
N LEU A 91 -0.68 -4.76 -13.37
CA LEU A 91 -0.15 -4.15 -12.15
C LEU A 91 1.36 -3.83 -12.24
N GLN A 92 2.13 -4.68 -12.92
CA GLN A 92 3.58 -4.51 -13.12
C GLN A 92 3.97 -3.54 -14.24
N ARG A 93 3.05 -3.05 -15.07
CA ARG A 93 3.31 -1.96 -16.04
C ARG A 93 3.05 -0.58 -15.45
N HIS A 94 2.42 -0.54 -14.28
CA HIS A 94 2.10 0.66 -13.53
C HIS A 94 2.87 0.67 -12.20
N LYS A 95 4.18 0.35 -12.24
CA LYS A 95 5.05 0.24 -11.04
C LYS A 95 5.23 1.53 -10.24
N TRP A 96 4.79 2.69 -10.75
CA TRP A 96 4.69 3.93 -9.98
C TRP A 96 3.27 4.23 -9.46
N LEU A 97 2.24 3.61 -10.04
CA LEU A 97 0.84 3.75 -9.62
C LEU A 97 0.39 2.64 -8.68
N ALA A 98 0.97 1.44 -8.72
CA ALA A 98 0.77 0.39 -7.72
C ALA A 98 1.51 0.67 -6.39
N THR A 99 2.55 1.50 -6.41
CA THR A 99 3.30 1.94 -5.22
C THR A 99 2.69 3.17 -4.54
N VAL A 100 1.82 3.90 -5.22
CA VAL A 100 1.11 5.05 -4.63
C VAL A 100 -0.38 4.78 -4.43
N ALA A 101 -1.05 3.88 -5.17
CA ALA A 101 -2.48 3.64 -4.97
C ALA A 101 -2.84 2.50 -4.01
N ILE A 102 -1.94 1.53 -3.74
CA ILE A 102 -2.22 0.44 -2.78
C ILE A 102 -1.47 0.69 -1.46
N SER A 103 -0.30 1.33 -1.51
CA SER A 103 0.44 1.77 -0.33
C SER A 103 -0.06 3.09 0.27
N VAL A 104 -0.89 3.86 -0.43
CA VAL A 104 -1.59 5.02 0.18
C VAL A 104 -3.02 4.63 0.57
N LEU A 105 -3.70 3.69 -0.10
CA LEU A 105 -5.06 3.29 0.30
C LEU A 105 -5.09 2.31 1.49
N ALA A 106 -4.00 1.57 1.75
CA ALA A 106 -3.85 0.77 2.97
C ALA A 106 -3.09 1.49 4.10
N LEU A 107 -2.43 2.63 3.83
CA LEU A 107 -1.53 3.32 4.79
C LEU A 107 -1.95 4.78 5.10
N ALA A 108 -2.86 5.39 4.33
CA ALA A 108 -3.49 6.69 4.65
C ALA A 108 -4.66 6.58 5.64
N LEU A 109 -4.76 5.45 6.31
CA LEU A 109 -5.87 5.08 7.17
C LEU A 109 -5.64 5.54 8.62
N ILE A 110 -4.61 6.34 8.87
CA ILE A 110 -3.94 6.33 10.15
C ILE A 110 -4.06 7.73 10.87
N LEU A 111 -5.13 7.92 11.71
CA LEU A 111 -5.24 8.33 13.18
C LEU A 111 -5.44 9.80 13.73
N SER A 112 -5.55 10.16 15.06
CA SER A 112 -5.45 11.55 15.76
C SER A 112 -5.03 11.56 17.27
N THR A 113 -4.06 12.36 17.81
CA THR A 113 -3.88 13.85 18.09
C THR A 113 -2.44 14.25 18.60
N THR A 114 -1.94 15.51 18.75
CA THR A 114 -2.27 16.63 19.74
C THR A 114 -1.39 17.93 19.56
N PRO A 115 -1.41 18.99 20.44
CA PRO A 115 -1.93 20.35 20.16
C PRO A 115 -0.88 21.47 19.95
N GLY A 116 -1.25 22.51 19.19
CA GLY A 116 -0.59 23.81 19.29
C GLY A 116 -0.76 24.73 18.07
N ARG A 117 -1.58 25.79 18.25
CA ARG A 117 -1.68 27.03 17.44
C ARG A 117 -2.44 26.87 16.10
N THR A 118 -3.40 27.69 15.68
CA THR A 118 -4.05 28.93 16.16
C THR A 118 -5.34 29.13 15.34
N LEU A 119 -6.42 29.60 15.99
CA LEU A 119 -7.55 30.37 15.42
C LEU A 119 -8.26 29.82 14.15
N ALA A 120 -9.10 28.80 14.36
CA ALA A 120 -10.47 28.79 13.85
C ALA A 120 -11.33 27.98 14.83
N ALA A 121 -12.06 28.67 15.70
CA ALA A 121 -12.98 28.07 16.65
C ALA A 121 -14.26 27.63 15.95
N GLN A 122 -14.19 26.64 15.05
CA GLN A 122 -15.38 26.03 14.43
C GLN A 122 -15.08 24.54 14.17
N PHE A 123 -15.48 23.70 15.12
CA PHE A 123 -15.59 22.23 15.03
C PHE A 123 -14.33 21.47 14.59
N LEU A 124 -13.44 21.22 15.55
CA LEU A 124 -12.50 20.11 15.46
C LEU A 124 -13.27 18.79 15.68
N ASN A 125 -14.00 18.34 14.67
CA ASN A 125 -14.57 17.00 14.59
C ASN A 125 -13.43 16.00 14.29
N VAL A 126 -12.51 15.87 15.24
CA VAL A 126 -11.30 15.07 15.06
C VAL A 126 -11.62 13.58 15.17
N PHE A 127 -11.14 12.79 14.22
CA PHE A 127 -11.17 11.33 14.24
C PHE A 127 -10.01 10.81 15.08
N ARG A 128 -10.27 10.27 16.26
CA ARG A 128 -9.23 9.74 17.15
C ARG A 128 -9.21 8.22 17.06
N MET A 129 -8.65 7.68 15.97
CA MET A 129 -8.66 6.25 15.74
C MET A 129 -7.74 5.54 16.75
N GLU A 130 -8.36 4.96 17.77
CA GLU A 130 -7.73 4.34 18.93
C GLU A 130 -7.74 2.81 18.84
N ARG A 131 -8.64 2.25 18.03
CA ARG A 131 -8.85 0.80 17.86
C ARG A 131 -8.58 0.38 16.43
N ILE A 132 -8.19 -0.87 16.24
CA ILE A 132 -8.09 -1.51 14.92
C ILE A 132 -9.30 -2.41 14.73
N GLN A 133 -9.89 -2.41 13.54
CA GLN A 133 -10.84 -3.42 13.12
C GLN A 133 -10.44 -3.94 11.75
N ILE A 134 -10.17 -5.23 11.64
CA ILE A 134 -9.84 -5.85 10.36
C ILE A 134 -11.12 -5.97 9.53
N ILE A 135 -11.05 -5.56 8.26
CA ILE A 135 -12.15 -5.67 7.28
C ILE A 135 -11.70 -6.50 6.08
N ALA A 136 -12.50 -7.47 5.65
CA ALA A 136 -12.21 -8.28 4.48
C ALA A 136 -12.42 -7.48 3.19
N ILE A 137 -11.39 -7.35 2.36
CA ILE A 137 -11.52 -6.80 1.00
C ILE A 137 -11.40 -7.96 0.01
N THR A 138 -12.40 -8.14 -0.85
CA THR A 138 -12.35 -9.18 -1.89
C THR A 138 -11.62 -8.69 -3.14
N PRO A 139 -11.14 -9.60 -4.02
CA PRO A 139 -10.59 -9.21 -5.32
C PRO A 139 -11.56 -8.37 -6.16
N GLU A 140 -12.86 -8.64 -6.06
CA GLU A 140 -13.91 -7.89 -6.73
C GLU A 140 -14.05 -6.47 -6.17
N ASP A 141 -13.95 -6.31 -4.85
CA ASP A 141 -13.91 -4.99 -4.20
C ASP A 141 -12.72 -4.19 -4.71
N MET A 142 -11.55 -4.84 -4.84
CA MET A 142 -10.34 -4.18 -5.34
C MET A 142 -10.45 -3.78 -6.80
N ALA A 143 -11.01 -4.63 -7.66
CA ALA A 143 -11.27 -4.29 -9.04
C ALA A 143 -12.29 -3.14 -9.17
N ALA A 144 -13.30 -3.09 -8.31
CA ALA A 144 -14.26 -2.01 -8.28
C ALA A 144 -13.65 -0.68 -7.83
N LEU A 145 -12.82 -0.68 -6.78
CA LEU A 145 -12.11 0.50 -6.31
C LEU A 145 -11.04 0.98 -7.30
N GLY A 146 -10.34 0.04 -7.95
CA GLY A 146 -9.35 0.34 -8.98
C GLY A 146 -9.94 1.16 -10.13
N ARG A 147 -11.16 0.80 -10.57
CA ARG A 147 -11.89 1.53 -11.62
C ARG A 147 -12.16 3.00 -11.31
N LEU A 148 -12.22 3.38 -10.03
CA LEU A 148 -12.37 4.79 -9.64
C LEU A 148 -11.10 5.60 -9.90
N LEU A 149 -9.95 4.92 -9.99
CA LEU A 149 -8.61 5.50 -10.12
C LEU A 149 -7.96 5.19 -11.48
N ASP A 150 -8.66 4.52 -12.41
CA ASP A 150 -8.13 4.12 -13.73
C ASP A 150 -7.56 5.31 -14.53
N ASN A 151 -8.12 6.51 -14.33
CA ASN A 151 -7.70 7.73 -15.01
C ASN A 151 -6.75 8.60 -14.17
N TYR A 152 -6.27 8.12 -13.02
CA TYR A 152 -5.34 8.86 -12.18
C TYR A 152 -3.94 8.88 -12.81
N PRO A 153 -3.39 10.06 -13.14
CA PRO A 153 -2.11 10.16 -13.82
C PRO A 153 -0.92 9.74 -12.96
N GLY A 154 -1.10 9.63 -11.64
CA GLY A 154 0.00 9.43 -10.69
C GLY A 154 0.70 10.75 -10.37
N GLY A 155 1.18 10.88 -9.14
CA GLY A 155 1.77 12.15 -8.71
C GLY A 155 0.71 13.22 -8.41
N ASN A 156 1.10 14.48 -8.56
CA ASN A 156 0.16 15.60 -8.54
C ASN A 156 -0.90 15.47 -9.64
N GLY A 157 -2.18 15.52 -9.29
CA GLY A 157 -3.24 15.40 -10.28
C GLY A 157 -4.65 15.52 -9.71
N GLU A 158 -5.63 15.62 -10.61
CA GLU A 158 -7.05 15.66 -10.28
C GLU A 158 -7.81 14.63 -11.14
N VAL A 159 -8.72 13.89 -10.51
CA VAL A 159 -9.53 12.83 -11.14
C VAL A 159 -10.99 13.08 -10.84
N ASP A 160 -11.81 12.97 -11.87
CA ASP A 160 -13.25 12.92 -11.74
C ASP A 160 -13.71 11.51 -11.32
N ILE A 161 -14.48 11.45 -10.23
CA ILE A 161 -15.04 10.22 -9.68
C ILE A 161 -16.43 10.01 -10.25
N MET A 162 -16.52 9.52 -11.49
CA MET A 162 -17.77 9.13 -12.15
C MET A 162 -18.85 10.24 -12.15
N ASN A 163 -18.46 11.50 -12.32
CA ASN A 163 -19.28 12.72 -12.23
C ASN A 163 -19.93 12.97 -10.84
N PHE A 164 -19.47 12.26 -9.80
CA PHE A 164 -19.94 12.46 -8.42
C PHE A 164 -19.05 13.39 -7.61
N GLY A 165 -17.94 13.84 -8.19
CA GLY A 165 -17.01 14.76 -7.55
C GLY A 165 -15.61 14.57 -8.07
N ARG A 166 -14.68 15.35 -7.50
CA ARG A 166 -13.29 15.38 -7.94
C ARG A 166 -12.38 15.08 -6.77
N VAL A 167 -11.35 14.28 -7.01
CA VAL A 167 -10.28 13.99 -6.07
C VAL A 167 -9.01 14.62 -6.61
N ARG A 168 -8.41 15.53 -5.85
CA ARG A 168 -7.10 16.11 -6.13
C ARG A 168 -6.08 15.53 -5.17
N VAL A 169 -4.94 15.10 -5.69
CA VAL A 169 -3.80 14.64 -4.93
C VAL A 169 -2.66 15.63 -5.13
N GLU A 170 -2.10 16.07 -4.02
CA GLU A 170 -0.98 17.01 -3.98
C GLU A 170 0.17 16.35 -3.22
N ASP A 171 1.12 15.81 -3.97
CA ASP A 171 2.36 15.26 -3.47
C ASP A 171 3.31 16.38 -3.02
N PRO A 172 4.08 16.15 -1.94
CA PRO A 172 5.23 16.99 -1.63
C PRO A 172 6.23 16.96 -2.79
N ALA A 173 6.91 18.07 -3.03
CA ALA A 173 7.97 18.14 -4.03
C ALA A 173 9.00 17.01 -3.83
N ASP A 174 9.50 16.39 -4.90
CA ASP A 174 10.33 15.18 -4.82
C ASP A 174 11.50 15.29 -3.83
N ALA A 175 12.20 16.43 -3.84
CA ALA A 175 13.31 16.70 -2.93
C ALA A 175 12.91 16.85 -1.44
N ALA A 176 11.64 17.09 -1.16
CA ALA A 176 11.05 17.20 0.18
C ALA A 176 10.20 15.98 0.56
N ARG A 177 10.00 15.02 -0.36
CA ARG A 177 9.20 13.81 -0.12
C ARG A 177 9.88 12.87 0.85
N VAL A 178 11.19 12.71 0.73
CA VAL A 178 12.01 11.85 1.59
C VAL A 178 13.17 12.67 2.11
N VAL A 179 13.23 12.87 3.42
CA VAL A 179 14.29 13.64 4.07
C VAL A 179 15.03 12.73 5.03
N THR A 180 16.34 12.55 4.83
CA THR A 180 17.20 11.95 5.84
C THR A 180 17.35 12.94 7.00
N ALA A 181 17.04 12.52 8.21
CA ALA A 181 16.97 13.39 9.38
C ALA A 181 17.92 12.90 10.49
N ASP A 182 18.46 13.84 11.26
CA ASP A 182 19.09 13.51 12.54
C ASP A 182 18.02 13.26 13.63
N PRO A 183 18.31 12.46 14.69
CA PRO A 183 17.35 12.17 15.75
C PRO A 183 16.72 13.41 16.39
N THR A 184 17.46 14.51 16.46
CA THR A 184 17.02 15.79 17.03
C THR A 184 16.05 16.55 16.12
N GLU A 185 16.06 16.27 14.82
CA GLU A 185 15.23 16.96 13.81
C GLU A 185 13.90 16.25 13.56
N VAL A 186 13.78 14.98 13.97
CA VAL A 186 12.60 14.15 13.72
C VAL A 186 11.32 14.81 14.22
N GLU A 187 11.33 15.35 15.44
CA GLU A 187 10.15 15.98 16.02
C GLU A 187 9.75 17.25 15.25
N GLU A 188 10.71 18.04 14.80
CA GLU A 188 10.43 19.25 14.01
C GLU A 188 9.85 18.91 12.63
N LEU A 189 10.40 17.87 11.98
CA LEU A 189 10.03 17.49 10.62
C LEU A 189 8.72 16.69 10.53
N SER A 190 8.41 15.91 11.57
CA SER A 190 7.26 14.97 11.57
C SER A 190 6.19 15.30 12.61
N GLY A 191 6.53 16.08 13.63
CA GLY A 191 5.71 16.27 14.83
C GLY A 191 5.61 15.03 15.72
N VAL A 192 6.39 13.98 15.46
CA VAL A 192 6.44 12.76 16.28
C VAL A 192 7.72 12.75 17.10
N LYS A 193 7.60 12.43 18.39
CA LYS A 193 8.75 12.00 19.20
C LYS A 193 9.08 10.55 18.91
N LEU A 194 10.26 10.33 18.33
CA LEU A 194 10.78 8.99 18.11
C LEU A 194 11.53 8.51 19.36
N ASN A 195 10.80 7.84 20.25
CA ASN A 195 11.39 7.14 21.38
C ASN A 195 11.90 5.77 20.89
N LEU A 196 13.21 5.60 20.86
CA LEU A 196 13.83 4.33 20.48
C LEU A 196 14.11 3.47 21.72
N PRO A 197 13.82 2.16 21.69
CA PRO A 197 14.12 1.25 22.79
C PRO A 197 15.57 1.27 23.25
N ALA A 198 15.78 1.09 24.55
CA ALA A 198 17.11 1.06 25.14
C ALA A 198 17.91 -0.18 24.69
N THR A 199 17.25 -1.30 24.39
CA THR A 199 17.89 -2.48 23.80
C THR A 199 18.56 -2.22 22.45
N LEU A 200 18.17 -1.16 21.75
CA LEU A 200 18.78 -0.76 20.48
C LEU A 200 19.94 0.22 20.67
N ALA A 201 20.26 0.60 21.92
CA ALA A 201 21.39 1.47 22.22
C ALA A 201 22.70 0.79 21.81
N GLY A 202 23.49 1.47 20.99
CA GLY A 202 24.76 0.95 20.46
C GLY A 202 24.60 0.05 19.23
N GLN A 203 23.39 -0.30 18.82
CA GLN A 203 23.16 -0.97 17.54
C GLN A 203 23.33 0.04 16.39
N ALA A 204 24.04 -0.35 15.33
CA ALA A 204 24.31 0.53 14.20
C ALA A 204 23.02 0.85 13.45
N ARG A 205 22.51 2.07 13.66
CA ARG A 205 21.43 2.64 12.86
C ARG A 205 22.00 3.15 11.54
N THR A 206 21.38 2.76 10.44
CA THR A 206 21.84 3.14 9.10
C THR A 206 21.33 4.52 8.72
N GLU A 207 20.04 4.79 8.95
CA GLU A 207 19.41 6.06 8.59
C GLU A 207 18.14 6.31 9.41
N ILE A 208 17.78 7.58 9.58
CA ILE A 208 16.40 7.98 9.89
C ILE A 208 15.89 8.77 8.70
N ILE A 209 14.70 8.41 8.24
CA ILE A 209 14.02 9.08 7.14
C ILE A 209 12.68 9.60 7.63
N VAL A 210 12.34 10.82 7.23
CA VAL A 210 11.01 11.39 7.34
C VAL A 210 10.43 11.45 5.92
N GLU A 211 9.43 10.60 5.68
CA GLU A 211 8.71 10.55 4.42
C GLU A 211 7.42 11.36 4.53
N ARG A 212 7.29 12.41 3.73
CA ARG A 212 6.07 13.22 3.66
C ARG A 212 5.08 12.55 2.71
N ALA A 213 3.83 12.52 3.13
CA ALA A 213 2.73 11.95 2.37
C ALA A 213 1.95 13.04 1.61
N PRO A 214 1.19 12.67 0.56
CA PRO A 214 0.35 13.61 -0.16
C PRO A 214 -0.79 14.17 0.68
N THR A 215 -1.28 15.34 0.28
CA THR A 215 -2.59 15.86 0.68
C THR A 215 -3.63 15.42 -0.34
N ILE A 216 -4.75 14.87 0.12
CA ILE A 216 -5.86 14.43 -0.74
C ILE A 216 -7.05 15.32 -0.48
N THR A 217 -7.58 15.96 -1.52
CA THR A 217 -8.73 16.86 -1.44
C THR A 217 -9.88 16.29 -2.25
N PHE A 218 -11.00 15.99 -1.59
CA PHE A 218 -12.22 15.55 -2.25
C PHE A 218 -13.25 16.68 -2.32
N THR A 219 -13.74 16.97 -3.52
CA THR A 219 -14.81 17.95 -3.77
C THR A 219 -16.04 17.22 -4.31
N PRO A 220 -17.10 17.00 -3.52
CA PRO A 220 -18.30 16.32 -4.00
C PRO A 220 -19.09 17.18 -5.00
N ASP A 221 -19.63 16.54 -6.04
CA ASP A 221 -20.71 17.12 -6.84
C ASP A 221 -22.04 16.81 -6.14
N VAL A 222 -22.43 17.70 -5.23
CA VAL A 222 -23.63 17.54 -4.41
C VAL A 222 -24.90 17.43 -5.27
N ALA A 223 -24.97 18.12 -6.42
CA ALA A 223 -26.14 18.07 -7.28
C ALA A 223 -26.28 16.68 -7.93
N ASN A 224 -25.21 16.16 -8.53
CA ASN A 224 -25.22 14.83 -9.15
C ASN A 224 -25.40 13.72 -8.11
N LEU A 225 -24.73 13.80 -6.97
CA LEU A 225 -24.91 12.86 -5.86
C LEU A 225 -26.34 12.88 -5.33
N ASN A 226 -26.95 14.06 -5.08
CA ASN A 226 -28.33 14.14 -4.61
C ASN A 226 -29.34 13.68 -5.66
N ASN A 227 -29.05 13.88 -6.96
CA ASN A 227 -29.87 13.33 -8.03
C ASN A 227 -29.84 11.79 -8.06
N TYR A 228 -28.68 11.18 -7.79
CA TYR A 228 -28.59 9.74 -7.60
C TYR A 228 -29.30 9.29 -6.32
N LEU A 229 -29.02 9.94 -5.18
CA LEU A 229 -29.57 9.56 -3.87
C LEU A 229 -31.09 9.65 -3.84
N ARG A 230 -31.72 10.66 -4.45
CA ARG A 230 -33.19 10.76 -4.54
C ARG A 230 -33.88 9.51 -5.10
N ARG A 231 -33.19 8.73 -5.92
CA ARG A 231 -33.71 7.48 -6.52
C ARG A 231 -33.41 6.23 -5.69
N ASN A 232 -32.44 6.29 -4.77
CA ASN A 232 -31.87 5.12 -4.09
C ASN A 232 -31.84 5.25 -2.56
N SER A 233 -32.19 6.41 -2.01
CA SER A 233 -32.03 6.77 -0.60
C SER A 233 -32.97 7.94 -0.23
N ALA A 234 -33.57 7.87 0.96
CA ALA A 234 -34.27 9.03 1.55
C ALA A 234 -33.29 10.07 2.14
N LEU A 235 -32.02 9.70 2.34
CA LEU A 235 -30.96 10.55 2.86
C LEU A 235 -30.20 11.22 1.72
N LEU A 236 -30.17 12.55 1.72
CA LEU A 236 -29.43 13.38 0.77
C LEU A 236 -28.17 13.95 1.41
N LEU A 237 -27.16 14.32 0.62
CA LEU A 237 -26.02 15.08 1.12
C LEU A 237 -26.44 16.50 1.54
N PRO A 238 -25.85 17.06 2.62
CA PRO A 238 -26.10 18.43 3.03
C PRO A 238 -25.70 19.43 1.93
N GLU A 239 -26.51 20.47 1.75
CA GLU A 239 -26.19 21.57 0.82
C GLU A 239 -24.90 22.31 1.22
N ALA A 240 -24.54 22.29 2.50
CA ALA A 240 -23.29 22.86 3.01
C ALA A 240 -22.01 22.26 2.38
N LEU A 241 -22.11 21.09 1.72
CA LEU A 241 -20.99 20.50 0.98
C LEU A 241 -20.86 21.04 -0.44
N ALA A 242 -21.87 21.74 -0.96
CA ALA A 242 -21.84 22.23 -2.33
C ALA A 242 -20.73 23.29 -2.47
N GLY A 243 -19.81 23.04 -3.40
CA GLY A 243 -18.65 23.92 -3.64
C GLY A 243 -17.57 23.88 -2.55
N HIS A 244 -17.70 23.01 -1.54
CA HIS A 244 -16.72 22.87 -0.48
C HIS A 244 -15.99 21.52 -0.57
N SER A 245 -14.75 21.49 -0.08
CA SER A 245 -13.91 20.29 -0.12
C SER A 245 -13.76 19.65 1.26
N ILE A 246 -13.53 18.36 1.26
CA ILE A 246 -13.07 17.58 2.41
C ILE A 246 -11.58 17.30 2.17
N VAL A 247 -10.73 17.69 3.11
CA VAL A 247 -9.28 17.54 3.01
C VAL A 247 -8.83 16.42 3.93
N PHE A 248 -8.06 15.49 3.36
CA PHE A 248 -7.40 14.40 4.06
C PHE A 248 -5.90 14.69 4.08
N SER A 249 -5.35 14.97 5.25
CA SER A 249 -3.93 15.22 5.43
C SER A 249 -3.27 14.00 6.08
N ILE A 250 -2.41 13.34 5.31
CA ILE A 250 -1.64 12.20 5.80
C ILE A 250 -0.36 12.75 6.46
N PRO A 251 -0.06 12.37 7.70
CA PRO A 251 1.12 12.88 8.39
C PRO A 251 2.41 12.29 7.81
N PRO A 252 3.57 12.94 8.03
CA PRO A 252 4.84 12.34 7.69
C PRO A 252 5.07 11.02 8.45
N LEU A 253 5.61 10.03 7.75
CA LEU A 253 6.05 8.75 8.29
C LEU A 253 7.53 8.83 8.63
N VAL A 254 7.87 8.61 9.90
CA VAL A 254 9.26 8.46 10.34
C VAL A 254 9.64 7.00 10.21
N ARG A 255 10.80 6.72 9.63
CA ARG A 255 11.42 5.39 9.53
C ARG A 255 12.83 5.44 10.10
N ALA A 256 13.10 4.68 11.14
CA ALA A 256 14.44 4.43 11.66
C ALA A 256 14.91 3.05 11.22
N GLN A 257 15.93 3.00 10.37
CA GLN A 257 16.45 1.78 9.75
C GLN A 257 17.67 1.24 10.51
N TYR A 258 17.65 -0.05 10.82
CA TYR A 258 18.73 -0.77 11.48
C TYR A 258 19.26 -1.86 10.55
N GLY A 259 20.49 -1.70 10.08
CA GLY A 259 21.08 -2.56 9.06
C GLY A 259 20.56 -2.27 7.64
N PRO A 260 21.09 -2.95 6.61
CA PRO A 260 20.74 -2.70 5.22
C PRO A 260 19.27 -2.94 4.91
N THR A 261 18.69 -2.13 4.03
CA THR A 261 17.31 -2.31 3.54
C THR A 261 17.09 -3.73 3.01
N GLY A 262 16.05 -4.41 3.47
CA GLY A 262 15.71 -5.79 3.08
C GLY A 262 16.49 -6.90 3.81
N GLN A 263 17.51 -6.57 4.60
CA GLN A 263 18.24 -7.53 5.46
C GLN A 263 18.23 -7.13 6.94
N GLY A 264 17.90 -5.88 7.23
CA GLY A 264 17.71 -5.34 8.55
C GLY A 264 16.25 -5.21 8.94
N PHE A 265 16.00 -4.39 9.96
CA PHE A 265 14.66 -4.08 10.45
C PHE A 265 14.47 -2.57 10.53
N ALA A 266 13.21 -2.15 10.54
CA ALA A 266 12.87 -0.74 10.64
C ALA A 266 11.82 -0.51 11.71
N ILE A 267 11.96 0.61 12.43
CA ILE A 267 10.94 1.12 13.34
C ILE A 267 10.28 2.31 12.68
N TYR A 268 8.96 2.28 12.64
CA TYR A 268 8.14 3.33 12.08
C TYR A 268 7.44 4.09 13.17
N ALA A 269 7.28 5.38 12.94
CA ALA A 269 6.45 6.22 13.77
C ALA A 269 5.67 7.19 12.89
N ALA A 270 4.37 7.26 13.08
CA ALA A 270 3.55 8.26 12.44
C ALA A 270 2.70 8.95 13.49
N ARG A 271 2.49 10.25 13.26
CA ARG A 271 1.32 10.91 13.80
C ARG A 271 0.11 10.32 13.10
N ASP A 272 -0.92 11.07 13.26
CA ASP A 272 -2.25 10.78 12.99
C ASP A 272 -2.81 11.66 11.84
N LEU A 273 -3.66 11.09 10.98
CA LEU A 273 -4.36 11.71 9.87
C LEU A 273 -5.46 12.69 10.32
N THR A 274 -5.56 13.81 9.64
CA THR A 274 -6.65 14.74 9.88
C THR A 274 -7.62 14.73 8.71
N ILE A 275 -8.92 14.69 9.03
CA ILE A 275 -10.00 14.93 8.08
C ILE A 275 -10.59 16.28 8.44
N GLU A 276 -10.48 17.22 7.51
CA GLU A 276 -11.07 18.53 7.62
C GLU A 276 -12.32 18.58 6.75
N ALA A 277 -13.46 18.78 7.39
CA ALA A 277 -14.74 18.93 6.71
C ALA A 277 -15.22 20.39 6.78
N PRO A 278 -16.08 20.83 5.85
CA PRO A 278 -16.60 22.19 5.84
C PRO A 278 -17.36 22.54 7.14
N PRO A 279 -17.33 23.81 7.58
CA PRO A 279 -18.05 24.24 8.78
C PRO A 279 -19.55 23.92 8.70
N GLY A 280 -20.12 23.46 9.82
CA GLY A 280 -21.56 23.16 9.92
C GLY A 280 -22.00 21.82 9.32
N VAL A 281 -21.06 20.99 8.84
CA VAL A 281 -21.36 19.62 8.37
C VAL A 281 -21.30 18.64 9.53
N ASP A 282 -22.42 17.96 9.80
CA ASP A 282 -22.43 16.80 10.72
C ASP A 282 -21.76 15.61 10.04
N LEU A 283 -20.64 15.16 10.61
CA LEU A 283 -19.88 14.04 10.08
C LEU A 283 -20.59 12.69 10.19
N ALA A 284 -21.43 12.48 11.21
CA ALA A 284 -22.20 11.24 11.34
C ALA A 284 -23.27 11.16 10.24
N TYR A 285 -23.88 12.31 9.93
CA TYR A 285 -24.78 12.46 8.80
C TYR A 285 -24.04 12.25 7.47
N LEU A 286 -22.88 12.90 7.28
CA LEU A 286 -22.04 12.75 6.09
C LEU A 286 -21.66 11.29 5.85
N ARG A 287 -21.18 10.59 6.89
CA ARG A 287 -20.87 9.15 6.82
C ARG A 287 -22.10 8.38 6.34
N SER A 288 -23.25 8.61 6.96
CA SER A 288 -24.49 7.94 6.59
C SER A 288 -24.86 8.18 5.12
N ALA A 289 -24.72 9.39 4.62
CA ALA A 289 -24.99 9.72 3.21
C ALA A 289 -23.96 9.08 2.27
N LEU A 290 -22.67 9.11 2.62
CA LEU A 290 -21.60 8.47 1.85
C LEU A 290 -21.72 6.94 1.82
N MET A 291 -22.27 6.30 2.85
CA MET A 291 -22.60 4.87 2.82
C MET A 291 -23.76 4.53 1.87
N ARG A 292 -24.25 5.45 1.05
CA ARG A 292 -25.37 5.20 0.12
C ARG A 292 -25.04 5.61 -1.32
N VAL A 293 -23.81 6.04 -1.55
CA VAL A 293 -23.30 6.41 -2.88
C VAL A 293 -22.90 5.16 -3.68
N PRO A 294 -22.96 5.20 -5.01
CA PRO A 294 -22.78 4.01 -5.85
C PRO A 294 -21.32 3.58 -6.02
N PHE A 295 -20.36 4.42 -5.62
CA PHE A 295 -18.95 4.15 -5.89
C PHE A 295 -18.29 3.21 -4.87
N LEU A 296 -18.91 2.97 -3.71
CA LEU A 296 -18.37 2.03 -2.72
C LEU A 296 -18.92 0.60 -2.97
N PRO A 297 -18.02 -0.41 -3.06
CA PRO A 297 -18.44 -1.80 -3.15
C PRO A 297 -19.37 -2.21 -1.99
N GLU A 298 -20.36 -3.07 -2.26
CA GLU A 298 -21.37 -3.50 -1.27
C GLU A 298 -20.75 -4.13 -0.04
N ASN A 299 -19.74 -5.00 -0.23
CA ASN A 299 -19.07 -5.67 0.85
C ASN A 299 -18.32 -4.67 1.76
N PHE A 300 -17.55 -3.78 1.16
CA PHE A 300 -16.83 -2.72 1.87
C PHE A 300 -17.78 -1.81 2.64
N ARG A 301 -18.88 -1.39 2.01
CA ARG A 301 -19.90 -0.54 2.63
C ARG A 301 -20.59 -1.18 3.82
N ARG A 302 -20.94 -2.47 3.75
CA ARG A 302 -21.53 -3.21 4.89
C ARG A 302 -20.56 -3.29 6.07
N GLN A 303 -19.31 -3.66 5.81
CA GLN A 303 -18.30 -3.76 6.86
C GLN A 303 -17.98 -2.41 7.49
N LEU A 304 -17.90 -1.35 6.69
CA LEU A 304 -17.74 -0.01 7.23
C LEU A 304 -18.97 0.45 8.02
N ALA A 305 -20.19 0.01 7.69
CA ALA A 305 -21.39 0.34 8.44
C ALA A 305 -21.44 -0.34 9.82
N ASP A 306 -20.93 -1.58 9.92
CA ASP A 306 -20.85 -2.34 11.18
C ASP A 306 -19.89 -1.73 12.21
N ILE A 307 -19.05 -0.77 11.80
CA ILE A 307 -18.17 -0.04 12.71
C ILE A 307 -18.97 1.01 13.48
N HIS A 308 -19.48 0.65 14.66
CA HIS A 308 -20.30 1.54 15.48
C HIS A 308 -19.47 2.71 16.02
N ASP A 309 -18.28 2.45 16.56
CA ASP A 309 -17.34 3.44 17.10
C ASP A 309 -16.36 3.97 16.04
N TRP A 310 -16.83 4.20 14.81
CA TRP A 310 -16.02 4.61 13.64
C TRP A 310 -15.14 5.85 13.82
N ARG A 311 -15.45 6.75 14.77
CA ARG A 311 -14.59 7.90 15.07
C ARG A 311 -13.33 7.49 15.82
N GLN A 312 -13.36 6.30 16.43
CA GLN A 312 -12.29 5.71 17.22
C GLN A 312 -11.77 4.39 16.66
N THR A 313 -12.35 3.88 15.58
CA THR A 313 -11.94 2.60 15.01
C THR A 313 -11.38 2.78 13.62
N LEU A 314 -10.20 2.24 13.43
CA LEU A 314 -9.51 2.15 12.17
C LEU A 314 -9.85 0.85 11.45
N PRO A 315 -10.64 0.87 10.35
CA PRO A 315 -10.74 -0.27 9.46
C PRO A 315 -9.41 -0.55 8.75
N ILE A 316 -8.82 -1.73 8.92
CA ILE A 316 -7.64 -2.17 8.15
C ILE A 316 -8.04 -3.31 7.22
N PRO A 317 -7.75 -3.23 5.92
CA PRO A 317 -7.95 -4.34 5.00
C PRO A 317 -7.26 -5.61 5.49
N ASN A 318 -7.98 -6.72 5.52
CA ASN A 318 -7.44 -8.03 5.82
C ASN A 318 -6.51 -8.43 4.68
N LEU A 319 -5.22 -8.45 4.96
CA LEU A 319 -4.22 -8.99 4.06
C LEU A 319 -3.99 -10.46 4.38
N PRO A 320 -3.67 -11.31 3.38
CA PRO A 320 -3.27 -12.69 3.65
C PRO A 320 -2.19 -12.77 4.75
N GLY A 321 -2.38 -13.65 5.72
CA GLY A 321 -1.45 -13.81 6.84
C GLY A 321 -1.55 -12.72 7.93
N MET A 322 -2.54 -11.82 7.86
CA MET A 322 -2.80 -10.87 8.94
C MET A 322 -3.44 -11.55 10.15
N THR A 323 -2.94 -11.20 11.33
CA THR A 323 -3.36 -11.74 12.62
C THR A 323 -3.44 -10.61 13.64
N GLU A 324 -4.44 -10.67 14.51
CA GLU A 324 -4.54 -9.75 15.65
C GLU A 324 -3.56 -10.15 16.75
N THR A 325 -3.02 -9.16 17.44
CA THR A 325 -2.09 -9.34 18.56
C THR A 325 -2.24 -8.22 19.58
N THR A 326 -1.46 -8.24 20.64
CA THR A 326 -1.46 -7.22 21.69
C THR A 326 -0.02 -6.78 21.98
N VAL A 327 0.18 -5.47 22.06
CA VAL A 327 1.47 -4.85 22.37
C VAL A 327 1.27 -3.89 23.54
N ASN A 328 1.93 -4.12 24.67
CA ASN A 328 1.75 -3.29 25.89
C ASN A 328 0.28 -3.11 26.34
N GLY A 329 -0.58 -4.10 26.07
CA GLY A 329 -2.02 -4.02 26.34
C GLY A 329 -2.83 -3.26 25.28
N ASN A 330 -2.17 -2.69 24.27
CA ASN A 330 -2.80 -2.05 23.13
C ASN A 330 -3.08 -3.07 22.00
N PRO A 331 -4.23 -2.99 21.31
CA PRO A 331 -4.49 -3.79 20.12
C PRO A 331 -3.43 -3.54 19.04
N GLY A 332 -2.94 -4.63 18.44
CA GLY A 332 -1.99 -4.59 17.34
C GLY A 332 -2.37 -5.58 16.25
N VAL A 333 -1.75 -5.42 15.09
CA VAL A 333 -1.86 -6.35 13.97
C VAL A 333 -0.47 -6.77 13.53
N TYR A 334 -0.36 -8.05 13.18
CA TYR A 334 0.84 -8.64 12.63
C TYR A 334 0.52 -9.27 11.29
N PHE A 335 1.31 -8.99 10.27
CA PHE A 335 1.15 -9.58 8.95
C PHE A 335 2.48 -9.70 8.24
N VAL A 336 2.51 -10.52 7.19
CA VAL A 336 3.64 -10.61 6.26
C VAL A 336 3.21 -9.92 4.98
N ASN A 337 3.93 -8.88 4.59
CA ASN A 337 3.74 -8.26 3.29
C ASN A 337 4.18 -9.24 2.21
N GLU A 338 3.25 -9.76 1.41
CA GLU A 338 3.55 -10.77 0.41
C GLU A 338 4.44 -10.25 -0.73
N ILE A 339 4.50 -8.92 -0.94
CA ILE A 339 5.23 -8.30 -2.06
C ILE A 339 6.74 -8.35 -1.82
N ASP A 340 7.19 -7.99 -0.62
CA ASP A 340 8.60 -7.93 -0.25
C ASP A 340 8.98 -8.91 0.86
N ARG A 341 8.03 -9.76 1.28
CA ARG A 341 8.13 -10.70 2.41
C ARG A 341 8.52 -10.02 3.72
N THR A 342 8.29 -8.71 3.85
CA THR A 342 8.58 -8.01 5.09
C THR A 342 7.50 -8.34 6.11
N VAL A 343 7.94 -8.86 7.24
CA VAL A 343 7.09 -9.02 8.42
C VAL A 343 6.80 -7.64 8.99
N VAL A 344 5.56 -7.34 9.36
CA VAL A 344 5.16 -6.06 9.96
C VAL A 344 4.31 -6.30 11.21
N LEU A 345 4.72 -5.73 12.33
CA LEU A 345 3.92 -5.57 13.55
C LEU A 345 3.52 -4.10 13.65
N ALA A 346 2.24 -3.78 13.72
CA ALA A 346 1.73 -2.41 13.87
C ALA A 346 0.80 -2.29 15.08
N TRP A 347 0.94 -1.22 15.86
CA TRP A 347 0.10 -0.92 17.02
C TRP A 347 0.07 0.57 17.32
N ARG A 348 -0.81 0.97 18.25
CA ARG A 348 -0.90 2.33 18.78
C ARG A 348 -0.18 2.42 20.12
N GLU A 349 0.64 3.46 20.30
CA GLU A 349 1.38 3.73 21.54
C GLU A 349 1.38 5.24 21.83
N SER A 350 0.95 5.64 23.04
CA SER A 350 1.00 7.02 23.54
C SER A 350 0.51 8.10 22.56
N GLY A 351 -0.56 7.82 21.81
CA GLY A 351 -1.12 8.78 20.84
C GLY A 351 -0.35 8.90 19.52
N SER A 352 0.49 7.92 19.19
CA SER A 352 1.18 7.79 17.90
C SER A 352 1.09 6.34 17.43
N TRP A 353 1.31 6.09 16.15
CA TRP A 353 1.38 4.71 15.68
C TRP A 353 2.78 4.29 15.42
N ARG A 354 2.99 3.03 15.75
CA ARG A 354 4.26 2.36 15.70
C ARG A 354 4.11 1.17 14.79
N ALA A 355 5.16 0.93 14.03
CA ALA A 355 5.32 -0.36 13.40
C ALA A 355 6.77 -0.81 13.48
N ILE A 356 6.97 -2.12 13.45
CA ILE A 356 8.28 -2.74 13.30
C ILE A 356 8.19 -3.64 12.09
N SER A 357 9.13 -3.48 11.15
CA SER A 357 9.25 -4.38 10.01
C SER A 357 10.56 -5.15 10.00
N GLY A 358 10.58 -6.32 9.35
CA GLY A 358 11.80 -7.10 9.12
C GLY A 358 12.25 -7.98 10.29
N LEU A 359 11.42 -8.13 11.34
CA LEU A 359 11.68 -9.03 12.47
C LEU A 359 10.58 -10.06 12.64
N PRO A 360 10.89 -11.29 13.08
CA PRO A 360 9.87 -12.25 13.48
C PRO A 360 9.06 -11.70 14.67
N LEU A 361 7.80 -12.13 14.77
CA LEU A 361 6.83 -11.61 15.75
C LEU A 361 7.40 -11.52 17.19
N GLU A 362 8.06 -12.58 17.67
CA GLU A 362 8.60 -12.63 19.03
C GLU A 362 9.64 -11.52 19.29
N ALA A 363 10.56 -11.32 18.36
CA ALA A 363 11.57 -10.27 18.44
C ALA A 363 10.94 -8.88 18.30
N ALA A 364 9.97 -8.72 17.39
CA ALA A 364 9.23 -7.48 17.23
C ALA A 364 8.46 -7.10 18.50
N LEU A 365 7.78 -8.06 19.15
CA LEU A 365 7.06 -7.85 20.41
C LEU A 365 8.01 -7.48 21.55
N SER A 366 9.19 -8.11 21.63
CA SER A 366 10.21 -7.76 22.62
C SER A 366 10.62 -6.30 22.50
N ILE A 367 10.98 -5.85 21.29
CA ILE A 367 11.37 -4.45 21.04
C ILE A 367 10.19 -3.51 21.28
N ALA A 368 9.00 -3.87 20.80
CA ALA A 368 7.79 -3.07 20.95
C ALA A 368 7.42 -2.85 22.43
N SER A 369 7.73 -3.80 23.32
CA SER A 369 7.46 -3.67 24.75
C SER A 369 8.22 -2.52 25.44
N GLU A 370 9.31 -2.07 24.83
CA GLU A 370 10.15 -0.97 25.31
C GLU A 370 9.81 0.37 24.67
N VAL A 371 9.05 0.37 23.56
CA VAL A 371 8.56 1.59 22.92
C VAL A 371 7.38 2.10 23.75
N ARG A 372 7.54 3.28 24.36
CA ARG A 372 6.49 3.97 25.12
C ARG A 372 6.20 5.35 24.55
#